data_AF-A0A952IGH6-F1
#
_entry.id   AF-A0A952IGH6-F1
#
_cell.length_a   1.000
_cell.length_b   1.000
_cell.length_c   1.000
_cell.angle_alpha   90.00
_cell.angle_beta   90.00
_cell.angle_gamma   90.00
#
_symmetry.space_group_name_H-M   'P 1'
#
loop_
_entity.id
_entity.type
_entity.pdbx_description
1 polymer ?
#
loop_
_entity_poly.entity_id
_entity_poly.type
_entity_poly.pdbx_seq_one_letter_code
_entity_poly.pdbx_strand_id
1 'polypeptide(L)'
;MKHSIIVAIALALGVIIGFIVRDQQLSISDTPAALQRSAQQHHSREHQASTTTAPRKTAAKNSLGLGLANQDQALAAEITYADQISNALALKSNREKLLALERVFETLSSADAPFVLSDIQAIDAPFERRKAISVFFEKFGSIDGRAAYELAAELKGRERGIAAEAAMAGWAKEDVYAAWDLATDMMEDASSGIWRRFEAHKVFTEMAIQDPDNYLNYLNKQSGNQRQAHSMIRYYMDAAIETGQLQQYWKNLEQVPNQDNRDGIVEQFFREWGTLDPEQPLRAIEQIIGDREAETALRGFLNGWTVSDPESALDYAFQNLDTPSVNNSLKDMLSSAFYQGSADQNRQLVARIQSSDLTPETYRDTLQIISRTNPDLAMEMSNSVEDEQQRMELQQRAIQTLAHSDLDAATNYYEQANTAEQKARLFNSINWQLINRSDGGDRLSAMLEELPLGQPRTLAIQDAIFRASYRKERVNPNYRETLLKIASLETNLSEEAVKALDKLNQAP
;
A
#
# COMPACT_ATOMS: atom_id res chain seq x y z
N MET A 1 11.42 -13.72 -37.63
CA MET A 1 12.02 -12.55 -38.33
C MET A 1 11.25 -11.25 -38.11
N LYS A 2 9.90 -11.25 -38.03
CA LYS A 2 9.12 -10.03 -37.68
C LYS A 2 9.22 -9.60 -36.20
N HIS A 3 9.40 -10.53 -35.26
CA HIS A 3 9.59 -10.18 -33.83
C HIS A 3 10.94 -9.52 -33.53
N SER A 4 11.98 -9.75 -34.35
CA SER A 4 13.30 -9.14 -34.14
C SER A 4 13.39 -7.66 -34.54
N ILE A 5 12.43 -7.17 -35.34
CA ILE A 5 12.39 -5.77 -35.79
C ILE A 5 11.65 -4.88 -34.77
N ILE A 6 10.67 -5.43 -34.06
CA ILE A 6 9.89 -4.70 -33.05
C ILE A 6 10.75 -4.42 -31.80
N VAL A 7 11.57 -5.40 -31.37
CA VAL A 7 12.53 -5.23 -30.27
C VAL A 7 13.58 -4.14 -30.57
N ALA A 8 13.98 -3.98 -31.83
CA ALA A 8 14.96 -2.97 -32.23
C ALA A 8 14.41 -1.53 -32.18
N ILE A 9 13.10 -1.35 -32.39
CA ILE A 9 12.45 -0.02 -32.35
C ILE A 9 12.19 0.40 -30.89
N ALA A 10 11.80 -0.53 -30.02
CA ALA A 10 11.67 -0.26 -28.58
C ALA A 10 13.00 0.13 -27.92
N LEU A 11 14.11 -0.52 -28.32
CA LEU A 11 15.45 -0.16 -27.83
C LEU A 11 15.92 1.22 -28.31
N ALA A 12 15.50 1.68 -29.50
CA ALA A 12 15.90 2.99 -30.02
C ALA A 12 15.20 4.16 -29.31
N LEU A 13 13.97 3.95 -28.81
CA LEU A 13 13.23 4.96 -28.05
C LEU A 13 13.69 5.06 -26.59
N GLY A 14 14.08 3.95 -25.95
CA GLY A 14 14.65 3.96 -24.59
C GLY A 14 15.98 4.72 -24.46
N VAL A 15 16.83 4.70 -25.50
CA VAL A 15 18.14 5.39 -25.48
C VAL A 15 18.00 6.93 -25.44
N ILE A 16 16.88 7.50 -25.90
CA ILE A 16 16.67 8.95 -25.90
C ILE A 16 16.23 9.43 -24.50
N ILE A 17 15.49 8.61 -23.75
CA ILE A 17 15.02 8.93 -22.39
C ILE A 17 16.15 8.71 -21.35
N GLY A 18 17.02 7.72 -21.56
CA GLY A 18 18.14 7.41 -20.66
C GLY A 18 19.27 8.46 -20.59
N PHE A 19 19.35 9.43 -21.51
CA PHE A 19 20.39 10.46 -21.47
C PHE A 19 20.12 11.60 -20.48
N ILE A 20 18.89 11.73 -19.95
CA ILE A 20 18.51 12.80 -19.02
C ILE A 20 18.77 12.41 -17.55
N VAL A 21 18.91 11.11 -17.24
CA VAL A 21 19.05 10.60 -15.85
C VAL A 21 20.51 10.26 -15.46
N ARG A 22 21.47 10.38 -16.39
CA ARG A 22 22.83 9.79 -16.25
C ARG A 22 23.81 10.54 -15.33
N ASP A 23 23.45 11.66 -14.69
CA ASP A 23 24.42 12.51 -13.96
C ASP A 23 24.54 12.24 -12.44
N GLN A 24 24.06 11.09 -11.92
CA GLN A 24 24.10 10.79 -10.47
C GLN A 24 24.63 9.41 -10.04
N GLN A 25 25.43 8.70 -10.85
CA GLN A 25 26.10 7.48 -10.35
C GLN A 25 27.52 7.75 -9.85
N LEU A 26 27.63 7.90 -8.53
CA LEU A 26 28.90 7.77 -7.80
C LEU A 26 29.37 6.31 -7.80
N SER A 27 30.64 6.14 -8.14
CA SER A 27 31.41 4.89 -8.07
C SER A 27 31.35 4.27 -6.68
N ILE A 28 30.86 3.03 -6.60
CA ILE A 28 31.09 2.12 -5.46
C ILE A 28 31.89 0.95 -6.02
N SER A 29 33.18 0.93 -5.73
CA SER A 29 34.08 -0.19 -5.96
C SER A 29 34.22 -1.03 -4.69
N ASP A 30 34.09 -2.35 -4.87
CA ASP A 30 34.65 -3.47 -4.10
C ASP A 30 34.35 -3.60 -2.59
N THR A 31 33.54 -4.62 -2.26
CA THR A 31 33.47 -5.24 -0.92
C THR A 31 33.87 -6.73 -1.02
N PRO A 32 34.72 -7.27 -0.12
CA PRO A 32 35.33 -8.59 -0.31
C PRO A 32 34.53 -9.75 0.30
N ALA A 33 34.78 -10.95 -0.23
CA ALA A 33 34.17 -12.26 0.02
C ALA A 33 34.25 -12.84 1.47
N ALA A 34 34.19 -12.01 2.51
CA ALA A 34 34.33 -12.44 3.91
C ALA A 34 33.01 -12.90 4.57
N LEU A 35 31.84 -12.56 4.03
CA LEU A 35 30.54 -12.85 4.66
C LEU A 35 30.01 -14.28 4.43
N GLN A 36 30.51 -15.01 3.43
CA GLN A 36 30.02 -16.36 3.13
C GLN A 36 30.55 -17.48 4.05
N ARG A 37 31.53 -17.20 4.93
CA ARG A 37 32.16 -18.23 5.77
C ARG A 37 31.60 -18.35 7.19
N SER A 38 30.83 -17.39 7.70
CA SER A 38 30.26 -17.47 9.06
C SER A 38 29.01 -18.34 9.15
N ALA A 39 28.21 -18.43 8.09
CA ALA A 39 26.93 -19.16 8.10
C ALA A 39 27.07 -20.69 8.25
N GLN A 40 28.21 -21.28 7.87
CA GLN A 40 28.41 -22.74 7.97
C GLN A 40 28.95 -23.23 9.33
N GLN A 41 29.35 -22.34 10.25
CA GLN A 41 29.95 -22.75 11.53
C GLN A 41 28.98 -22.80 12.72
N HIS A 42 27.74 -22.33 12.59
CA HIS A 42 26.82 -22.18 13.74
C HIS A 42 25.90 -23.37 14.05
N HIS A 43 25.92 -24.47 13.28
CA HIS A 43 25.03 -25.63 13.52
C HIS A 43 25.62 -26.75 14.41
N SER A 44 26.59 -26.45 15.28
CA SER A 44 27.12 -27.46 16.21
C SER A 44 27.56 -26.84 17.54
N ARG A 45 26.60 -26.46 18.39
CA ARG A 45 26.85 -26.26 19.82
C ARG A 45 25.56 -26.34 20.64
N GLU A 46 25.12 -27.56 20.92
CA GLU A 46 24.26 -27.88 22.05
C GLU A 46 25.08 -28.48 23.21
N HIS A 47 24.63 -28.16 24.43
CA HIS A 47 25.02 -28.67 25.76
C HIS A 47 26.26 -28.05 26.45
N GLN A 48 26.02 -27.26 27.51
CA GLN A 48 26.17 -27.66 28.92
C GLN A 48 26.21 -26.40 29.81
N ALA A 49 25.16 -26.17 30.59
CA ALA A 49 25.16 -25.20 31.68
C ALA A 49 25.70 -25.86 32.95
N SER A 50 26.79 -25.32 33.50
CA SER A 50 27.21 -25.54 34.88
C SER A 50 27.54 -24.20 35.51
N THR A 51 26.74 -23.86 36.52
CA THR A 51 26.89 -22.70 37.39
C THR A 51 28.04 -22.91 38.36
N THR A 52 29.02 -22.01 38.41
CA THR A 52 29.84 -21.81 39.61
C THR A 52 30.33 -20.37 39.70
N THR A 53 29.90 -19.71 40.77
CA THR A 53 30.17 -18.33 41.16
C THR A 53 31.45 -18.24 42.00
N ALA A 54 32.38 -17.34 41.66
CA ALA A 54 33.25 -16.63 42.63
C ALA A 54 34.03 -15.48 41.95
N PRO A 55 34.35 -14.38 42.67
CA PRO A 55 34.77 -13.11 42.08
C PRO A 55 36.29 -13.00 41.90
N ARG A 56 36.74 -12.41 40.80
CA ARG A 56 38.15 -12.17 40.51
C ARG A 56 38.52 -10.71 40.78
N LYS A 57 39.37 -10.52 41.80
CA LYS A 57 40.08 -9.28 42.11
C LYS A 57 41.12 -8.96 41.03
N THR A 58 41.19 -7.69 40.68
CA THR A 58 42.19 -7.01 39.85
C THR A 58 43.56 -6.93 40.50
N ALA A 59 44.61 -7.24 39.74
CA ALA A 59 46.02 -6.82 39.92
C ALA A 59 46.80 -7.27 38.66
N ALA A 60 47.84 -6.64 38.14
CA ALA A 60 48.41 -5.30 38.24
C ALA A 60 49.40 -5.20 37.06
N LYS A 61 49.55 -4.01 36.46
CA LYS A 61 50.56 -3.69 35.45
C LYS A 61 51.94 -3.59 36.11
N ASN A 62 52.97 -4.09 35.41
CA ASN A 62 54.36 -3.78 35.71
C ASN A 62 54.79 -2.43 35.11
N SER A 63 55.70 -1.82 35.85
CA SER A 63 56.19 -0.44 35.81
C SER A 63 57.47 -0.25 35.00
N LEU A 64 57.72 1.01 34.60
CA LEU A 64 59.00 1.73 34.45
C LEU A 64 58.65 3.06 33.75
N GLY A 65 58.82 4.26 34.27
CA GLY A 65 59.60 4.79 35.38
C GLY A 65 60.34 6.03 34.87
N LEU A 66 59.95 7.22 35.31
CA LEU A 66 60.80 8.40 35.61
C LEU A 66 59.91 9.63 35.84
N GLY A 67 60.01 10.20 37.04
CA GLY A 67 59.13 11.23 37.55
C GLY A 67 59.56 12.66 37.22
N LEU A 68 58.55 13.51 37.14
CA LEU A 68 58.57 14.91 37.56
C LEU A 68 57.22 15.19 38.26
N ALA A 69 57.28 16.00 39.33
CA ALA A 69 56.20 16.41 40.24
C ALA A 69 54.84 16.65 39.56
N ASN A 70 53.74 15.99 39.94
CA ASN A 70 52.91 16.23 41.13
C ASN A 70 52.61 17.71 41.42
N GLN A 71 51.73 18.33 40.60
CA GLN A 71 50.52 19.06 41.08
C GLN A 71 49.63 19.65 39.96
N ASP A 72 49.81 19.27 38.68
CA ASP A 72 48.95 19.70 37.56
C ASP A 72 48.25 18.53 36.83
N GLN A 73 48.02 17.40 37.51
CA GLN A 73 46.88 16.53 37.18
C GLN A 73 45.61 17.23 37.72
N ALA A 74 45.30 18.39 37.13
CA ALA A 74 43.99 18.98 37.22
C ALA A 74 42.97 17.90 36.85
N LEU A 75 41.89 17.80 37.63
CA LEU A 75 40.72 17.00 37.31
C LEU A 75 40.35 17.24 35.85
N ALA A 76 40.78 16.36 34.94
CA ALA A 76 40.07 16.20 33.69
C ALA A 76 38.73 15.62 34.14
N ALA A 77 37.75 16.51 34.35
CA ALA A 77 36.39 16.11 34.65
C ALA A 77 36.04 15.02 33.64
N GLU A 78 35.73 13.83 34.15
CA GLU A 78 35.33 12.70 33.32
C GLU A 78 34.16 13.17 32.48
N ILE A 79 34.36 13.32 31.16
CA ILE A 79 33.34 13.85 30.26
C ILE A 79 32.20 12.83 30.25
N THR A 80 31.07 13.22 30.84
CA THR A 80 29.92 12.32 31.01
C THR A 80 29.23 12.06 29.67
N TYR A 81 28.45 10.99 29.57
CA TYR A 81 27.61 10.75 28.38
C TYR A 81 26.65 11.93 28.13
N ALA A 82 26.06 12.50 29.18
CA ALA A 82 25.26 13.72 29.08
C ALA A 82 25.99 14.87 28.37
N ASP A 83 27.25 15.15 28.74
CA ASP A 83 28.05 16.21 28.10
C ASP A 83 28.31 15.89 26.63
N GLN A 84 28.65 14.64 26.32
CA GLN A 84 28.95 14.22 24.95
C GLN A 84 27.72 14.25 24.05
N ILE A 85 26.57 13.78 24.54
CA ILE A 85 25.29 13.82 23.82
C ILE A 85 24.88 15.27 23.55
N SER A 86 24.98 16.14 24.56
CA SER A 86 24.67 17.57 24.42
C SER A 86 25.55 18.22 23.34
N ASN A 87 26.86 17.95 23.37
CA ASN A 87 27.80 18.45 22.36
C ASN A 87 27.49 17.92 20.95
N ALA A 88 27.13 16.64 20.82
CA ALA A 88 26.72 16.05 19.55
C ALA A 88 25.45 16.71 18.99
N LEU A 89 24.46 16.97 19.83
CA LEU A 89 23.18 17.58 19.45
C LEU A 89 23.29 19.09 19.15
N ALA A 90 24.36 19.75 19.59
CA ALA A 90 24.65 21.15 19.29
C ALA A 90 25.19 21.39 17.87
N LEU A 91 25.57 20.33 17.14
CA LEU A 91 26.05 20.43 15.75
C LEU A 91 24.96 20.99 14.81
N LYS A 92 25.36 21.62 13.70
CA LYS A 92 24.40 22.34 12.85
C LYS A 92 23.62 21.42 11.92
N SER A 93 24.28 20.48 11.25
CA SER A 93 23.61 19.59 10.30
C SER A 93 23.09 18.32 10.97
N ASN A 94 21.96 17.79 10.48
CA ASN A 94 21.42 16.53 10.99
C ASN A 94 22.39 15.35 10.79
N ARG A 95 23.14 15.34 9.69
CA ARG A 95 24.13 14.30 9.41
C ARG A 95 25.28 14.32 10.43
N GLU A 96 25.82 15.49 10.74
CA GLU A 96 26.88 15.63 11.75
C GLU A 96 26.40 15.20 13.14
N LYS A 97 25.16 15.57 13.52
CA LYS A 97 24.56 15.12 14.79
C LYS A 97 24.50 13.59 14.89
N LEU A 98 24.03 12.91 13.85
CA LEU A 98 23.92 11.45 13.84
C LEU A 98 25.29 10.78 13.96
N LEU A 99 26.26 11.19 13.13
CA LEU A 99 27.63 10.68 13.18
C LEU A 99 28.30 10.94 14.54
N ALA A 100 28.02 12.08 15.16
CA ALA A 100 28.55 12.39 16.48
C ALA A 100 27.91 11.51 17.56
N LEU A 101 26.59 11.31 17.54
CA LEU A 101 25.88 10.40 18.45
C LEU A 101 26.37 8.96 18.32
N GLU A 102 26.57 8.47 17.09
CA GLU A 102 27.13 7.14 16.83
C GLU A 102 28.48 6.97 17.52
N ARG A 103 29.39 7.95 17.38
CA ARG A 103 30.70 7.94 18.05
C ARG A 103 30.59 7.96 19.57
N VAL A 104 29.64 8.71 20.13
CA VAL A 104 29.41 8.72 21.58
C VAL A 104 29.04 7.32 22.06
N PHE A 105 28.22 6.59 21.30
CA PHE A 105 27.79 5.25 21.68
C PHE A 105 28.76 4.13 21.24
N GLU A 106 29.86 4.42 20.56
CA GLU A 106 30.90 3.42 20.24
C GLU A 106 31.50 2.77 21.49
N THR A 107 31.57 3.51 22.60
CA THR A 107 32.08 3.02 23.89
C THR A 107 30.99 2.50 24.82
N LEU A 108 29.73 2.43 24.36
CA LEU A 108 28.61 1.98 25.16
C LEU A 108 28.83 0.53 25.62
N SER A 109 28.60 0.25 26.90
CA SER A 109 28.50 -1.10 27.42
C SER A 109 27.07 -1.40 27.88
N SER A 110 26.69 -2.68 27.96
CA SER A 110 25.37 -3.07 28.47
C SER A 110 25.11 -2.58 29.90
N ALA A 111 26.17 -2.42 30.71
CA ALA A 111 26.07 -1.91 32.08
C ALA A 111 25.76 -0.41 32.13
N ASP A 112 26.21 0.35 31.12
CA ASP A 112 26.03 1.81 31.06
C ASP A 112 24.66 2.20 30.48
N ALA A 113 24.03 1.30 29.71
CA ALA A 113 22.82 1.59 28.94
C ALA A 113 21.67 2.23 29.75
N PRO A 114 21.30 1.77 30.97
CA PRO A 114 20.24 2.43 31.74
C PRO A 114 20.57 3.88 32.13
N PHE A 115 21.85 4.18 32.42
CA PHE A 115 22.29 5.52 32.79
C PHE A 115 22.29 6.45 31.57
N VAL A 116 22.80 5.98 30.44
CA VAL A 116 22.79 6.74 29.18
C VAL A 116 21.36 7.03 28.72
N LEU A 117 20.44 6.08 28.86
CA LEU A 117 19.03 6.31 28.54
C LEU A 117 18.41 7.40 29.42
N SER A 118 18.75 7.43 30.72
CA SER A 118 18.31 8.50 31.63
C SER A 118 18.81 9.87 31.15
N ASP A 119 20.06 9.97 30.71
CA ASP A 119 20.61 11.21 30.15
C ASP A 119 19.88 11.64 28.86
N ILE A 120 19.56 10.68 27.99
CA ILE A 120 18.77 10.93 26.77
C ILE A 120 17.35 11.40 27.12
N GLN A 121 16.70 10.81 28.12
CA GLN A 121 15.36 11.19 28.54
C GLN A 121 15.28 12.61 29.11
N ALA A 122 16.38 13.13 29.66
CA ALA A 122 16.50 14.50 30.15
C ALA A 122 16.59 15.56 29.03
N ILE A 123 16.70 15.16 27.75
CA ILE A 123 16.69 16.10 26.62
C ILE A 123 15.30 16.71 26.47
N ASP A 124 15.17 18.02 26.72
CA ASP A 124 13.89 18.75 26.63
C ASP A 124 13.30 18.72 25.22
N ALA A 125 14.14 18.87 24.18
CA ALA A 125 13.72 18.95 22.79
C ALA A 125 13.23 17.59 22.25
N PRO A 126 11.92 17.35 22.04
CA PRO A 126 11.40 16.02 21.77
C PRO A 126 11.90 15.41 20.46
N PHE A 127 12.24 16.25 19.46
CA PHE A 127 12.80 15.79 18.20
C PHE A 127 14.24 15.27 18.37
N GLU A 128 15.09 16.00 19.09
CA GLU A 128 16.47 15.58 19.34
C GLU A 128 16.53 14.38 20.29
N ARG A 129 15.64 14.34 21.29
CA ARG A 129 15.49 13.16 22.15
C ARG A 129 15.16 11.90 21.34
N ARG A 130 14.17 11.95 20.45
CA ARG A 130 13.82 10.80 19.58
C ARG A 130 14.97 10.36 18.69
N LYS A 131 15.77 11.30 18.19
CA LYS A 131 16.97 11.00 17.40
C LYS A 131 18.01 10.26 18.24
N ALA A 132 18.33 10.78 19.43
CA ALA A 132 19.24 10.13 20.36
C ALA A 132 18.75 8.73 20.78
N ILE A 133 17.45 8.58 21.07
CA ILE A 133 16.81 7.26 21.34
C ILE A 133 17.07 6.30 20.18
N SER A 134 16.82 6.70 18.93
CA SER A 134 17.01 5.83 17.77
C SER A 134 18.46 5.32 17.65
N VAL A 135 19.44 6.23 17.70
CA VAL A 135 20.86 5.86 17.55
C VAL A 135 21.34 5.03 18.76
N PHE A 136 20.91 5.39 19.97
CA PHE A 136 21.24 4.66 21.19
C PHE A 136 20.73 3.23 21.17
N PHE A 137 19.44 3.01 20.87
CA PHE A 137 18.86 1.67 20.88
C PHE A 137 19.37 0.81 19.73
N GLU A 138 19.66 1.39 18.57
CA GLU A 138 20.33 0.64 17.49
C GLU A 138 21.72 0.15 17.93
N LYS A 139 22.52 1.03 18.54
CA LYS A 139 23.84 0.64 19.03
C LYS A 139 23.76 -0.34 20.20
N PHE A 140 22.84 -0.13 21.14
CA PHE A 140 22.66 -1.04 22.27
C PHE A 140 22.15 -2.40 21.80
N GLY A 141 21.25 -2.43 20.81
CA GLY A 141 20.77 -3.66 20.19
C GLY A 141 21.89 -4.49 19.55
N SER A 142 22.90 -3.84 18.98
CA SER A 142 24.09 -4.50 18.44
C SER A 142 25.06 -5.01 19.52
N ILE A 143 24.86 -4.68 20.79
CA ILE A 143 25.69 -5.14 21.91
C ILE A 143 24.95 -6.25 22.68
N ASP A 144 23.69 -5.98 23.02
CA ASP A 144 22.81 -6.89 23.75
C ASP A 144 21.36 -6.66 23.28
N GLY A 145 21.02 -7.29 22.16
CA GLY A 145 19.73 -7.13 21.49
C GLY A 145 18.52 -7.37 22.38
N ARG A 146 18.57 -8.42 23.20
CA ARG A 146 17.48 -8.77 24.10
C ARG A 146 17.30 -7.73 25.19
N ALA A 147 18.37 -7.32 25.87
CA ALA A 147 18.30 -6.30 26.91
C ALA A 147 17.88 -4.94 26.34
N ALA A 148 18.35 -4.59 25.14
CA ALA A 148 17.95 -3.36 24.46
C ALA A 148 16.44 -3.33 24.14
N TYR A 149 15.89 -4.43 23.62
CA TYR A 149 14.46 -4.50 23.33
C TYR A 149 13.61 -4.48 24.60
N GLU A 150 14.03 -5.17 25.67
CA GLU A 150 13.34 -5.12 26.96
C GLU A 150 13.36 -3.71 27.58
N LEU A 151 14.50 -3.03 27.54
CA LEU A 151 14.63 -1.64 28.00
C LEU A 151 13.77 -0.68 27.15
N ALA A 152 13.67 -0.91 25.84
CA ALA A 152 12.81 -0.11 24.95
C ALA A 152 11.32 -0.22 25.35
N ALA A 153 10.88 -1.39 25.82
CA ALA A 153 9.50 -1.64 26.22
C ALA A 153 9.06 -0.85 27.45
N GLU A 154 10.01 -0.34 28.26
CA GLU A 154 9.74 0.52 29.42
C GLU A 154 9.34 1.95 29.04
N LEU A 155 9.69 2.37 27.81
CA LEU A 155 9.29 3.67 27.28
C LEU A 155 7.79 3.72 26.99
N LYS A 156 7.28 4.94 26.76
CA LYS A 156 5.84 5.18 26.51
C LYS A 156 5.60 5.85 25.17
N GLY A 157 4.41 5.62 24.62
CA GLY A 157 3.93 6.27 23.40
C GLY A 157 4.85 6.02 22.20
N ARG A 158 5.13 7.08 21.43
CA ARG A 158 5.91 7.00 20.19
C ARG A 158 7.38 6.65 20.41
N GLU A 159 7.95 7.03 21.55
CA GLU A 159 9.36 6.76 21.87
C GLU A 159 9.62 5.26 22.06
N ARG A 160 8.65 4.53 22.64
CA ARG A 160 8.70 3.07 22.73
C ARG A 160 8.83 2.41 21.37
N GLY A 161 7.97 2.78 20.41
CA GLY A 161 8.00 2.19 19.07
C GLY A 161 9.33 2.43 18.35
N ILE A 162 9.86 3.67 18.43
CA ILE A 162 11.16 4.03 17.84
C ILE A 162 12.30 3.24 18.49
N ALA A 163 12.31 3.16 19.83
CA ALA A 163 13.33 2.42 20.56
C ALA A 163 13.30 0.91 20.26
N ALA A 164 12.10 0.32 20.24
CA ALA A 164 11.91 -1.10 19.98
C ALA A 164 12.34 -1.49 18.55
N GLU A 165 11.92 -0.70 17.55
CA GLU A 165 12.35 -0.89 16.15
C GLU A 165 13.87 -0.74 16.00
N ALA A 166 14.47 0.29 16.62
CA ALA A 166 15.92 0.51 16.57
C ALA A 166 16.71 -0.62 17.26
N ALA A 167 16.26 -1.05 18.45
CA ALA A 167 16.87 -2.17 19.17
C ALA A 167 16.84 -3.46 18.34
N MET A 168 15.71 -3.76 17.70
CA MET A 168 15.56 -4.92 16.82
C MET A 168 16.43 -4.82 15.57
N ALA A 169 16.58 -3.62 14.98
CA ALA A 169 17.47 -3.39 13.85
C ALA A 169 18.94 -3.63 14.23
N GLY A 170 19.38 -3.10 15.38
CA GLY A 170 20.72 -3.35 15.90
C GLY A 170 20.98 -4.82 16.21
N TRP A 171 20.00 -5.49 16.83
CA TRP A 171 20.09 -6.92 17.15
C TRP A 171 20.20 -7.76 15.88
N ALA A 172 19.34 -7.54 14.89
CA ALA A 172 19.32 -8.35 13.68
C ALA A 172 20.62 -8.24 12.87
N LYS A 173 21.31 -7.10 12.91
CA LYS A 173 22.62 -6.93 12.25
C LYS A 173 23.70 -7.85 12.82
N GLU A 174 23.64 -8.17 14.11
CA GLU A 174 24.66 -8.98 14.81
C GLU A 174 24.24 -10.45 14.98
N ASP A 175 22.96 -10.70 15.27
CA ASP A 175 22.38 -12.03 15.43
C ASP A 175 20.96 -12.08 14.85
N VAL A 176 20.89 -12.24 13.53
CA VAL A 176 19.64 -12.22 12.78
C VAL A 176 18.68 -13.34 13.19
N TYR A 177 19.17 -14.51 13.61
CA TYR A 177 18.32 -15.64 13.99
C TYR A 177 17.68 -15.44 15.37
N ALA A 178 18.43 -14.93 16.35
CA ALA A 178 17.86 -14.64 17.66
C ALA A 178 16.83 -13.51 17.60
N ALA A 179 17.09 -12.45 16.81
CA ALA A 179 16.13 -11.40 16.54
C ALA A 179 14.90 -11.93 15.79
N TRP A 180 15.12 -12.82 14.82
CA TRP A 180 14.08 -13.45 14.02
C TRP A 180 13.11 -14.28 14.85
N ASP A 181 13.61 -15.13 15.76
CA ASP A 181 12.76 -15.95 16.61
C ASP A 181 11.75 -15.09 17.38
N LEU A 182 12.22 -13.99 17.98
CA LEU A 182 11.36 -13.01 18.65
C LEU A 182 10.37 -12.34 17.67
N ALA A 183 10.83 -11.92 16.49
CA ALA A 183 9.99 -11.29 15.48
C ALA A 183 8.88 -12.23 14.97
N THR A 184 9.17 -13.52 14.77
CA THR A 184 8.18 -14.50 14.36
C THR A 184 7.18 -14.82 15.48
N ASP A 185 7.64 -14.96 16.72
CA ASP A 185 6.75 -15.13 17.88
C ASP A 185 5.77 -13.95 18.00
N MET A 186 6.24 -12.73 17.75
CA MET A 186 5.41 -11.53 17.75
C MET A 186 4.34 -11.56 16.65
N MET A 187 4.64 -12.13 15.48
CA MET A 187 3.71 -12.22 14.35
C MET A 187 2.66 -13.31 14.52
N GLU A 188 3.00 -14.40 15.22
CA GLU A 188 2.08 -15.51 15.51
C GLU A 188 1.09 -15.17 16.63
N ASP A 189 1.46 -14.30 17.56
CA ASP A 189 0.56 -13.76 18.57
C ASP A 189 -0.53 -12.90 17.91
N ALA A 190 -1.72 -13.46 17.72
CA ALA A 190 -2.86 -12.75 17.11
C ALA A 190 -3.32 -11.51 17.91
N SER A 191 -2.89 -11.36 19.18
CA SER A 191 -3.14 -10.16 19.98
C SER A 191 -2.15 -9.03 19.69
N SER A 192 -1.11 -9.30 18.90
CA SER A 192 -0.13 -8.30 18.47
C SER A 192 -0.81 -7.21 17.64
N GLY A 193 -0.85 -6.00 18.21
CA GLY A 193 -1.34 -4.82 17.50
C GLY A 193 -0.47 -4.48 16.29
N ILE A 194 -0.97 -3.61 15.40
CA ILE A 194 -0.29 -3.15 14.18
C ILE A 194 1.16 -2.68 14.46
N TRP A 195 1.42 -2.11 15.64
CA TRP A 195 2.74 -1.63 16.05
C TRP A 195 3.83 -2.72 16.11
N ARG A 196 3.50 -3.93 16.53
CA ARG A 196 4.48 -5.03 16.59
C ARG A 196 4.96 -5.45 15.21
N ARG A 197 4.12 -5.30 14.18
CA ARG A 197 4.52 -5.54 12.78
C ARG A 197 5.53 -4.52 12.29
N PHE A 198 5.43 -3.27 12.74
CA PHE A 198 6.42 -2.24 12.45
C PHE A 198 7.75 -2.54 13.15
N GLU A 199 7.72 -2.97 14.42
CA GLU A 199 8.92 -3.34 15.18
C GLU A 199 9.70 -4.51 14.53
N ALA A 200 8.97 -5.48 13.96
CA ALA A 200 9.58 -6.64 13.31
C ALA A 200 10.11 -6.38 11.90
N HIS A 201 9.72 -5.27 11.25
CA HIS A 201 10.08 -4.94 9.86
C HIS A 201 11.59 -5.07 9.61
N LYS A 202 12.41 -4.43 10.45
CA LYS A 202 13.86 -4.39 10.26
C LYS A 202 14.52 -5.76 10.40
N VAL A 203 14.00 -6.61 11.28
CA VAL A 203 14.47 -8.00 11.40
C VAL A 203 14.14 -8.81 10.15
N PHE A 204 12.93 -8.65 9.60
CA PHE A 204 12.54 -9.34 8.38
C PHE A 204 13.38 -8.91 7.17
N THR A 205 13.65 -7.60 7.02
CA THR A 205 14.54 -7.10 5.97
C THR A 205 15.96 -7.63 6.16
N GLU A 206 16.51 -7.56 7.37
CA GLU A 206 17.87 -8.05 7.64
C GLU A 206 17.99 -9.57 7.42
N MET A 207 16.98 -10.36 7.79
CA MET A 207 16.92 -11.79 7.45
C MET A 207 16.91 -12.01 5.94
N ALA A 208 16.12 -11.22 5.19
CA ALA A 208 16.13 -11.29 3.73
C ALA A 208 17.47 -10.88 3.10
N ILE A 209 18.28 -10.05 3.78
CA ILE A 209 19.65 -9.69 3.37
C ILE A 209 20.63 -10.84 3.67
N GLN A 210 20.62 -11.36 4.89
CA GLN A 210 21.62 -12.32 5.36
C GLN A 210 21.35 -13.77 4.94
N ASP A 211 20.07 -14.19 4.93
CA ASP A 211 19.63 -15.55 4.60
C ASP A 211 18.29 -15.51 3.82
N PRO A 212 18.34 -15.08 2.54
CA PRO A 212 17.14 -14.98 1.70
C PRO A 212 16.42 -16.33 1.53
N ASP A 213 17.13 -17.47 1.60
CA ASP A 213 16.53 -18.79 1.46
C ASP A 213 15.65 -19.14 2.68
N ASN A 214 16.15 -18.90 3.90
CA ASN A 214 15.35 -19.07 5.11
C ASN A 214 14.14 -18.12 5.12
N TYR A 215 14.33 -16.88 4.66
CA TYR A 215 13.24 -15.93 4.51
C TYR A 215 12.15 -16.42 3.55
N LEU A 216 12.52 -16.89 2.35
CA LEU A 216 11.58 -17.45 1.37
C LEU A 216 10.89 -18.71 1.89
N ASN A 217 11.62 -19.57 2.61
CA ASN A 217 11.03 -20.73 3.28
C ASN A 217 9.97 -20.31 4.30
N TYR A 218 10.19 -19.23 5.04
CA TYR A 218 9.19 -18.67 5.94
C TYR A 218 7.97 -18.14 5.18
N LEU A 219 8.17 -17.32 4.13
CA LEU A 219 7.07 -16.85 3.29
C LEU A 219 6.22 -18.01 2.74
N ASN A 220 6.87 -19.09 2.31
CA ASN A 220 6.18 -20.26 1.76
C ASN A 220 5.32 -21.00 2.81
N LYS A 221 5.75 -21.02 4.07
CA LYS A 221 4.95 -21.55 5.19
C LYS A 221 3.72 -20.71 5.49
N GLN A 222 3.74 -19.40 5.18
CA GLN A 222 2.62 -18.48 5.37
C GLN A 222 1.54 -18.59 4.26
N SER A 223 1.63 -19.57 3.36
CA SER A 223 0.69 -19.73 2.23
C SER A 223 -0.78 -19.89 2.64
N GLY A 224 -1.07 -20.34 3.86
CA GLY A 224 -2.44 -20.34 4.44
C GLY A 224 -2.99 -18.94 4.75
N ASN A 225 -2.14 -17.91 4.76
CA ASN A 225 -2.48 -16.51 4.97
C ASN A 225 -1.84 -15.63 3.88
N GLN A 226 -2.37 -15.73 2.66
CA GLN A 226 -1.88 -14.97 1.49
C GLN A 226 -1.73 -13.47 1.76
N ARG A 227 -2.65 -12.87 2.54
CA ARG A 227 -2.57 -11.44 2.88
C ARG A 227 -1.30 -11.11 3.68
N GLN A 228 -0.91 -11.98 4.60
CA GLN A 228 0.32 -11.83 5.36
C GLN A 228 1.54 -12.04 4.46
N ALA A 229 1.58 -13.13 3.67
CA ALA A 229 2.67 -13.37 2.72
C ALA A 229 2.89 -12.18 1.77
N HIS A 230 1.80 -11.60 1.23
CA HIS A 230 1.84 -10.40 0.39
C HIS A 230 2.30 -9.14 1.13
N SER A 231 2.05 -9.01 2.43
CA SER A 231 2.60 -7.88 3.20
C SER A 231 4.09 -8.04 3.48
N MET A 232 4.56 -9.28 3.57
CA MET A 232 5.94 -9.61 3.92
C MET A 232 6.88 -9.52 2.71
N ILE A 233 6.41 -9.78 1.49
CA ILE A 233 7.24 -9.65 0.27
C ILE A 233 7.84 -8.24 0.11
N ARG A 234 7.21 -7.21 0.69
CA ARG A 234 7.79 -5.87 0.75
C ARG A 234 9.14 -5.84 1.45
N TYR A 235 9.34 -6.62 2.52
CA TYR A 235 10.63 -6.66 3.23
C TYR A 235 11.71 -7.36 2.40
N TYR A 236 11.32 -8.37 1.63
CA TYR A 236 12.20 -9.01 0.65
C TYR A 236 12.60 -8.03 -0.47
N MET A 237 11.65 -7.21 -0.93
CA MET A 237 11.89 -6.16 -1.92
C MET A 237 12.80 -5.07 -1.34
N ASP A 238 12.56 -4.61 -0.11
CA ASP A 238 13.39 -3.62 0.58
C ASP A 238 14.84 -4.13 0.70
N ALA A 239 15.04 -5.41 1.05
CA ALA A 239 16.35 -6.05 1.07
C ALA A 239 17.01 -6.08 -0.32
N ALA A 240 16.24 -6.38 -1.37
CA ALA A 240 16.72 -6.38 -2.75
C ALA A 240 17.17 -4.99 -3.22
N ILE A 241 16.46 -3.94 -2.81
CA ILE A 241 16.80 -2.54 -3.08
C ILE A 241 18.06 -2.15 -2.30
N GLU A 242 18.10 -2.45 -1.01
CA GLU A 242 19.21 -2.09 -0.11
C GLU A 242 20.53 -2.73 -0.55
N THR A 243 20.49 -3.97 -1.02
CA THR A 243 21.65 -4.70 -1.56
C THR A 243 21.97 -4.33 -3.01
N GLY A 244 21.05 -3.68 -3.72
CA GLY A 244 21.17 -3.41 -5.16
C GLY A 244 21.09 -4.68 -6.03
N GLN A 245 20.44 -5.74 -5.55
CA GLN A 245 20.43 -7.08 -6.16
C GLN A 245 19.04 -7.54 -6.64
N LEU A 246 18.17 -6.63 -7.08
CA LEU A 246 16.80 -6.92 -7.52
C LEU A 246 16.68 -8.14 -8.45
N GLN A 247 17.56 -8.27 -9.45
CA GLN A 247 17.53 -9.41 -10.37
C GLN A 247 17.83 -10.75 -9.69
N GLN A 248 18.74 -10.78 -8.70
CA GLN A 248 19.06 -12.00 -7.96
C GLN A 248 17.91 -12.40 -7.03
N TYR A 249 17.31 -11.42 -6.33
CA TYR A 249 16.16 -11.66 -5.45
C TYR A 249 14.96 -12.21 -6.24
N TRP A 250 14.67 -11.65 -7.41
CA TRP A 250 13.66 -12.22 -8.31
C TRP A 250 13.98 -13.69 -8.67
N LYS A 251 15.20 -14.00 -9.10
CA LYS A 251 15.60 -15.37 -9.48
C LYS A 251 15.42 -16.37 -8.33
N ASN A 252 15.64 -15.95 -7.09
CA ASN A 252 15.43 -16.80 -5.92
C ASN A 252 13.94 -17.20 -5.76
N LEU A 253 13.00 -16.40 -6.25
CA LEU A 253 11.56 -16.72 -6.20
C LEU A 253 11.19 -17.95 -7.03
N GLU A 254 12.00 -18.32 -8.03
CA GLU A 254 11.82 -19.55 -8.82
C GLU A 254 11.85 -20.80 -7.92
N GLN A 255 12.54 -20.73 -6.79
CA GLN A 255 12.71 -21.83 -5.83
C GLN A 255 11.48 -22.05 -4.93
N VAL A 256 10.49 -21.16 -4.95
CA VAL A 256 9.26 -21.30 -4.15
C VAL A 256 8.45 -22.51 -4.68
N PRO A 257 8.27 -23.60 -3.90
CA PRO A 257 7.72 -24.85 -4.45
C PRO A 257 6.22 -24.80 -4.76
N ASN A 258 5.45 -24.03 -3.99
CA ASN A 258 4.01 -23.90 -4.19
C ASN A 258 3.73 -22.88 -5.31
N GLN A 259 3.21 -23.36 -6.44
CA GLN A 259 2.95 -22.52 -7.62
C GLN A 259 2.06 -21.31 -7.32
N ASP A 260 0.93 -21.49 -6.63
CA ASP A 260 -0.02 -20.39 -6.42
C ASP A 260 0.56 -19.33 -5.48
N ASN A 261 1.34 -19.75 -4.48
CA ASN A 261 2.07 -18.83 -3.62
C ASN A 261 3.20 -18.11 -4.38
N ARG A 262 3.92 -18.84 -5.25
CA ARG A 262 4.95 -18.28 -6.12
C ARG A 262 4.36 -17.21 -7.03
N ASP A 263 3.22 -17.48 -7.67
CA ASP A 263 2.54 -16.52 -8.55
C ASP A 263 2.17 -15.23 -7.79
N GLY A 264 1.55 -15.34 -6.61
CA GLY A 264 1.20 -14.17 -5.80
C GLY A 264 2.42 -13.36 -5.35
N ILE A 265 3.50 -14.04 -4.96
CA ILE A 265 4.77 -13.40 -4.60
C ILE A 265 5.41 -12.70 -5.80
N VAL A 266 5.46 -13.36 -6.96
CA VAL A 266 6.00 -12.80 -8.21
C VAL A 266 5.20 -11.59 -8.65
N GLU A 267 3.87 -11.66 -8.64
CA GLU A 267 3.02 -10.52 -8.99
C GLU A 267 3.32 -9.32 -8.09
N GLN A 268 3.39 -9.51 -6.77
CA GLN A 268 3.64 -8.42 -5.85
C GLN A 268 5.08 -7.87 -5.97
N PHE A 269 6.08 -8.73 -6.15
CA PHE A 269 7.46 -8.30 -6.35
C PHE A 269 7.60 -7.40 -7.58
N PHE A 270 7.04 -7.83 -8.73
CA PHE A 270 7.06 -7.02 -9.95
C PHE A 270 6.19 -5.77 -9.86
N ARG A 271 5.09 -5.81 -9.09
CA ARG A 271 4.30 -4.61 -8.78
C ARG A 271 5.13 -3.58 -8.05
N GLU A 272 5.82 -3.94 -6.98
CA GLU A 272 6.69 -2.99 -6.25
C GLU A 272 7.84 -2.51 -7.15
N TRP A 273 8.47 -3.43 -7.91
CA TRP A 273 9.57 -3.07 -8.81
C TRP A 273 9.14 -2.08 -9.91
N GLY A 274 7.95 -2.26 -10.49
CA GLY A 274 7.39 -1.33 -11.48
C GLY A 274 7.10 0.07 -10.94
N THR A 275 6.94 0.24 -9.62
CA THR A 275 6.83 1.59 -9.03
C THR A 275 8.17 2.35 -8.97
N LEU A 276 9.29 1.63 -9.05
CA LEU A 276 10.65 2.19 -8.88
C LEU A 276 11.34 2.48 -10.21
N ASP A 277 11.25 1.54 -11.16
CA ASP A 277 11.95 1.59 -12.44
C ASP A 277 11.12 0.85 -13.51
N PRO A 278 10.70 1.50 -14.61
CA PRO A 278 9.94 0.82 -15.66
C PRO A 278 10.79 -0.07 -16.59
N GLU A 279 12.10 0.19 -16.75
CA GLU A 279 12.91 -0.48 -17.76
C GLU A 279 13.43 -1.86 -17.32
N GLN A 280 13.96 -1.93 -16.10
CA GLN A 280 14.59 -3.16 -15.62
C GLN A 280 13.63 -4.34 -15.42
N PRO A 281 12.41 -4.17 -14.88
CA PRO A 281 11.47 -5.27 -14.74
C PRO A 281 11.07 -5.87 -16.08
N LEU A 282 10.87 -5.08 -17.13
CA LEU A 282 10.55 -5.58 -18.47
C LEU A 282 11.64 -6.51 -19.00
N ARG A 283 12.92 -6.11 -18.88
CA ARG A 283 14.05 -6.97 -19.27
C ARG A 283 14.13 -8.26 -18.43
N ALA A 284 13.72 -8.21 -17.16
CA ALA A 284 13.65 -9.39 -16.31
C ALA A 284 12.50 -10.32 -16.72
N ILE A 285 11.32 -9.77 -17.05
CA ILE A 285 10.16 -10.51 -17.55
C ILE A 285 10.50 -11.28 -18.84
N GLU A 286 11.24 -10.66 -19.75
CA GLU A 286 11.72 -11.30 -20.99
C GLU A 286 12.63 -12.52 -20.75
N GLN A 287 13.22 -12.65 -19.56
CA GLN A 287 14.11 -13.75 -19.19
C GLN A 287 13.38 -14.90 -18.47
N ILE A 288 12.09 -14.74 -18.13
CA ILE A 288 11.33 -15.74 -17.37
C ILE A 288 11.02 -16.94 -18.26
N ILE A 289 11.42 -18.13 -17.81
CA ILE A 289 11.10 -19.39 -18.48
C ILE A 289 9.74 -19.88 -17.96
N GLY A 290 8.69 -19.69 -18.76
CA GLY A 290 7.34 -20.14 -18.45
C GLY A 290 6.31 -19.06 -18.75
N ASP A 291 5.31 -19.38 -19.56
CA ASP A 291 4.31 -18.40 -20.00
C ASP A 291 3.51 -17.85 -18.81
N ARG A 292 3.07 -18.73 -17.89
CA ARG A 292 2.24 -18.34 -16.73
C ARG A 292 2.97 -17.39 -15.78
N GLU A 293 4.23 -17.68 -15.44
CA GLU A 293 5.04 -16.82 -14.58
C GLU A 293 5.35 -15.49 -15.25
N ALA A 294 5.70 -15.48 -16.54
CA ALA A 294 5.96 -14.26 -17.30
C ALA A 294 4.71 -13.36 -17.37
N GLU A 295 3.53 -13.95 -17.62
CA GLU A 295 2.25 -13.22 -17.60
C GLU A 295 1.93 -12.64 -16.22
N THR A 296 2.21 -13.38 -15.15
CA THR A 296 1.98 -12.96 -13.77
C THR A 296 2.90 -11.80 -13.37
N ALA A 297 4.19 -11.91 -13.72
CA ALA A 297 5.18 -10.86 -13.53
C ALA A 297 4.81 -9.60 -14.32
N LEU A 298 4.41 -9.74 -15.60
CA LEU A 298 3.99 -8.62 -16.44
C LEU A 298 2.76 -7.92 -15.89
N ARG A 299 1.74 -8.66 -15.44
CA ARG A 299 0.54 -8.07 -14.80
C ARG A 299 0.92 -7.29 -13.54
N GLY A 300 1.75 -7.89 -12.68
CA GLY A 300 2.28 -7.21 -11.48
C GLY A 300 2.97 -5.91 -11.84
N PHE A 301 3.94 -5.99 -12.75
CA PHE A 301 4.72 -4.86 -13.25
C PHE A 301 3.85 -3.73 -13.81
N LEU A 302 2.93 -4.03 -14.74
CA LEU A 302 2.06 -3.02 -15.36
C LEU A 302 1.18 -2.31 -14.33
N ASN A 303 0.68 -3.04 -13.34
CA ASN A 303 -0.05 -2.46 -12.22
C ASN A 303 0.82 -1.52 -11.38
N GLY A 304 2.07 -1.90 -11.11
CA GLY A 304 3.05 -1.07 -10.42
C GLY A 304 3.41 0.20 -11.19
N TRP A 305 3.75 0.04 -12.48
CA TRP A 305 4.11 1.13 -13.37
C TRP A 305 2.95 2.12 -13.54
N THR A 306 1.71 1.65 -13.61
CA THR A 306 0.54 2.54 -13.69
C THR A 306 0.39 3.44 -12.46
N VAL A 307 0.90 3.02 -11.29
CA VAL A 307 0.88 3.85 -10.07
C VAL A 307 1.96 4.95 -10.12
N SER A 308 3.13 4.67 -10.66
CA SER A 308 4.24 5.65 -10.72
C SER A 308 4.13 6.58 -11.94
N ASP A 309 3.74 6.04 -13.09
CA ASP A 309 3.62 6.76 -14.37
C ASP A 309 2.49 6.14 -15.22
N PRO A 310 1.23 6.54 -14.96
CA PRO A 310 0.07 6.00 -15.67
C PRO A 310 0.07 6.29 -17.17
N GLU A 311 0.64 7.41 -17.62
CA GLU A 311 0.65 7.79 -19.03
C GLU A 311 1.56 6.86 -19.83
N SER A 312 2.81 6.68 -19.40
CA SER A 312 3.76 5.78 -20.08
C SER A 312 3.32 4.32 -20.00
N ALA A 313 2.76 3.88 -18.87
CA ALA A 313 2.26 2.52 -18.72
C ALA A 313 1.10 2.23 -19.68
N LEU A 314 0.15 3.16 -19.81
CA LEU A 314 -0.94 3.05 -20.77
C LEU A 314 -0.44 3.14 -22.21
N ASP A 315 0.54 4.00 -22.50
CA ASP A 315 1.23 4.04 -23.80
C ASP A 315 1.76 2.68 -24.21
N TYR A 316 2.48 2.04 -23.30
CA TYR A 316 2.96 0.68 -23.50
C TYR A 316 1.80 -0.29 -23.75
N ALA A 317 0.74 -0.23 -22.93
CA ALA A 317 -0.37 -1.17 -23.05
C ALA A 317 -1.12 -1.03 -24.39
N PHE A 318 -1.41 0.19 -24.84
CA PHE A 318 -2.08 0.44 -26.12
C PHE A 318 -1.22 0.03 -27.34
N GLN A 319 0.11 0.11 -27.23
CA GLN A 319 1.02 -0.35 -28.29
C GLN A 319 1.15 -1.88 -28.36
N ASN A 320 0.78 -2.59 -27.30
CA ASN A 320 0.97 -4.03 -27.15
C ASN A 320 -0.35 -4.78 -26.88
N LEU A 321 -1.48 -4.29 -27.41
CA LEU A 321 -2.81 -4.89 -27.23
C LEU A 321 -2.93 -6.31 -27.80
N ASP A 322 -2.06 -6.69 -28.73
CA ASP A 322 -1.98 -8.03 -29.30
C ASP A 322 -1.40 -9.07 -28.31
N THR A 323 -0.77 -8.61 -27.23
CA THR A 323 -0.27 -9.46 -26.15
C THR A 323 -1.39 -9.74 -25.13
N PRO A 324 -1.87 -11.00 -24.99
CA PRO A 324 -3.02 -11.31 -24.15
C PRO A 324 -2.91 -10.83 -22.70
N SER A 325 -1.73 -10.97 -22.08
CA SER A 325 -1.49 -10.52 -20.70
C SER A 325 -1.52 -9.00 -20.53
N VAL A 326 -1.09 -8.24 -21.53
CA VAL A 326 -1.23 -6.78 -21.57
C VAL A 326 -2.69 -6.39 -21.67
N ASN A 327 -3.43 -6.98 -22.63
CA ASN A 327 -4.86 -6.71 -22.80
C ASN A 327 -5.68 -7.08 -21.54
N ASN A 328 -5.34 -8.20 -20.89
CA ASN A 328 -5.97 -8.62 -19.64
C ASN A 328 -5.66 -7.66 -18.48
N SER A 329 -4.48 -7.04 -18.46
CA SER A 329 -4.07 -6.07 -17.43
C SER A 329 -4.65 -4.68 -17.68
N LEU A 330 -4.99 -4.34 -18.93
CA LEU A 330 -5.44 -3.02 -19.32
C LEU A 330 -6.67 -2.55 -18.53
N LYS A 331 -7.59 -3.45 -18.19
CA LYS A 331 -8.75 -3.12 -17.35
C LYS A 331 -8.33 -2.56 -15.99
N ASP A 332 -7.40 -3.22 -15.32
CA ASP A 332 -6.91 -2.82 -14.00
C ASP A 332 -6.09 -1.52 -14.10
N MET A 333 -5.30 -1.37 -15.16
CA MET A 333 -4.55 -0.15 -15.45
C MET A 333 -5.48 1.04 -15.70
N LEU A 334 -6.51 0.88 -16.54
CA LEU A 334 -7.51 1.91 -16.81
C LEU A 334 -8.27 2.28 -15.54
N SER A 335 -8.68 1.29 -14.74
CA SER A 335 -9.29 1.53 -13.43
C SER A 335 -8.40 2.41 -12.56
N SER A 336 -7.14 2.02 -12.38
CA SER A 336 -6.16 2.78 -11.60
C SER A 336 -5.95 4.20 -12.13
N ALA A 337 -5.82 4.35 -13.45
CA ALA A 337 -5.64 5.66 -14.10
C ALA A 337 -6.86 6.57 -13.92
N PHE A 338 -8.09 6.05 -14.08
CA PHE A 338 -9.31 6.83 -13.87
C PHE A 338 -9.49 7.29 -12.42
N TYR A 339 -9.07 6.47 -11.45
CA TYR A 339 -9.12 6.82 -10.03
C TYR A 339 -8.10 7.90 -9.65
N GLN A 340 -6.91 7.91 -10.28
CA GLN A 340 -5.83 8.82 -9.96
C GLN A 340 -5.84 10.10 -10.82
N GLY A 341 -6.44 10.04 -12.01
CA GLY A 341 -6.46 11.12 -12.99
C GLY A 341 -7.42 12.24 -12.63
N SER A 342 -7.04 13.47 -13.00
CA SER A 342 -7.94 14.62 -13.05
C SER A 342 -9.04 14.44 -14.11
N ALA A 343 -10.09 15.27 -14.05
CA ALA A 343 -11.16 15.25 -15.04
C ALA A 343 -10.65 15.44 -16.49
N ASP A 344 -9.65 16.29 -16.70
CA ASP A 344 -9.06 16.53 -18.03
C ASP A 344 -8.23 15.35 -18.52
N GLN A 345 -7.40 14.75 -17.64
CA GLN A 345 -6.65 13.53 -17.97
C GLN A 345 -7.60 12.38 -18.31
N ASN A 346 -8.68 12.24 -17.55
CA ASN A 346 -9.70 11.22 -17.79
C ASN A 346 -10.42 11.44 -19.14
N ARG A 347 -10.71 12.68 -19.52
CA ARG A 347 -11.25 13.01 -20.86
C ARG A 347 -10.28 12.65 -21.98
N GLN A 348 -9.00 12.97 -21.82
CA GLN A 348 -7.96 12.61 -22.80
C GLN A 348 -7.84 11.09 -22.95
N LEU A 349 -7.86 10.37 -21.83
CA LEU A 349 -7.83 8.92 -21.82
C LEU A 349 -9.05 8.30 -22.51
N VAL A 350 -10.25 8.88 -22.30
CA VAL A 350 -11.46 8.49 -23.02
C VAL A 350 -11.33 8.68 -24.54
N ALA A 351 -10.86 9.84 -24.98
CA ALA A 351 -10.68 10.12 -26.41
C ALA A 351 -9.71 9.10 -27.04
N ARG A 352 -8.65 8.76 -26.30
CA ARG A 352 -7.69 7.74 -26.71
C ARG A 352 -8.33 6.35 -26.81
N ILE A 353 -9.11 5.94 -25.81
CA ILE A 353 -9.85 4.67 -25.80
C ILE A 353 -10.79 4.57 -27.01
N GLN A 354 -11.53 5.65 -27.32
CA GLN A 354 -12.43 5.70 -28.47
C GLN A 354 -11.69 5.57 -29.81
N SER A 355 -10.44 6.02 -29.88
CA SER A 355 -9.60 5.92 -31.08
C SER A 355 -8.81 4.61 -31.20
N SER A 356 -8.86 3.75 -30.19
CA SER A 356 -8.05 2.53 -30.10
C SER A 356 -8.82 1.28 -30.53
N ASP A 357 -8.10 0.25 -31.00
CA ASP A 357 -8.67 -1.02 -31.46
C ASP A 357 -9.03 -1.98 -30.31
N LEU A 358 -9.63 -1.46 -29.23
CA LEU A 358 -10.04 -2.30 -28.11
C LEU A 358 -11.14 -3.28 -28.51
N THR A 359 -11.11 -4.45 -27.89
CA THR A 359 -12.22 -5.39 -28.02
C THR A 359 -13.51 -4.77 -27.47
N PRO A 360 -14.69 -5.14 -28.01
CA PRO A 360 -15.98 -4.68 -27.46
C PRO A 360 -16.17 -5.01 -25.97
N GLU A 361 -15.55 -6.09 -25.47
CA GLU A 361 -15.57 -6.47 -24.06
C GLU A 361 -14.74 -5.50 -23.20
N THR A 362 -13.49 -5.22 -23.59
CA THR A 362 -12.63 -4.24 -22.90
C THR A 362 -13.24 -2.85 -22.90
N TYR A 363 -13.85 -2.44 -24.03
CA TYR A 363 -14.57 -1.17 -24.11
C TYR A 363 -15.75 -1.14 -23.12
N ARG A 364 -16.58 -2.19 -23.10
CA ARG A 364 -17.70 -2.30 -22.15
C ARG A 364 -17.21 -2.23 -20.70
N ASP A 365 -16.16 -2.95 -20.35
CA ASP A 365 -15.59 -2.95 -19.00
C ASP A 365 -15.05 -1.59 -18.59
N THR A 366 -14.42 -0.88 -19.53
CA THR A 366 -13.98 0.50 -19.34
C THR A 366 -15.15 1.43 -19.04
N LEU A 367 -16.25 1.34 -19.81
CA LEU A 367 -17.45 2.15 -19.55
C LEU A 367 -18.00 1.90 -18.14
N GLN A 368 -17.94 0.65 -17.66
CA GLN A 368 -18.33 0.33 -16.29
C GLN A 368 -17.41 0.98 -15.25
N ILE A 369 -16.11 0.98 -15.49
CA ILE A 369 -15.13 1.66 -14.62
C ILE A 369 -15.45 3.15 -14.55
N ILE A 370 -15.58 3.83 -15.70
CA ILE A 370 -15.84 5.28 -15.77
C ILE A 370 -17.16 5.61 -15.05
N SER A 371 -18.21 4.80 -15.20
CA SER A 371 -19.49 5.03 -14.52
C SER A 371 -19.42 5.01 -12.99
N ARG A 372 -18.35 4.42 -12.42
CA ARG A 372 -18.11 4.35 -10.97
C ARG A 372 -17.14 5.42 -10.50
N THR A 373 -16.13 5.75 -11.31
CA THR A 373 -15.05 6.67 -10.94
C THR A 373 -15.30 8.11 -11.33
N ASN A 374 -15.97 8.32 -12.46
CA ASN A 374 -16.23 9.64 -13.04
C ASN A 374 -17.58 9.61 -13.78
N PRO A 375 -18.70 9.64 -13.05
CA PRO A 375 -20.00 9.45 -13.65
C PRO A 375 -20.46 10.59 -14.56
N ASP A 376 -19.94 11.82 -14.39
CA ASP A 376 -20.18 12.92 -15.34
C ASP A 376 -19.59 12.61 -16.72
N LEU A 377 -18.34 12.15 -16.74
CA LEU A 377 -17.69 11.71 -17.97
C LEU A 377 -18.41 10.48 -18.56
N ALA A 378 -18.90 9.56 -17.73
CA ALA A 378 -19.70 8.43 -18.20
C ALA A 378 -21.01 8.89 -18.86
N MET A 379 -21.67 9.93 -18.33
CA MET A 379 -22.85 10.54 -18.95
C MET A 379 -22.51 11.19 -20.29
N GLU A 380 -21.42 11.98 -20.35
CA GLU A 380 -20.92 12.58 -21.59
C GLU A 380 -20.67 11.50 -22.66
N MET A 381 -19.94 10.45 -22.30
CA MET A 381 -19.64 9.31 -23.18
C MET A 381 -20.86 8.52 -23.61
N SER A 382 -21.86 8.38 -22.75
CA SER A 382 -23.07 7.62 -23.10
C SER A 382 -23.74 8.18 -24.35
N ASN A 383 -23.65 9.50 -24.58
CA ASN A 383 -24.24 10.15 -25.75
C ASN A 383 -23.54 9.78 -27.05
N SER A 384 -22.31 9.26 -27.01
CA SER A 384 -21.59 8.78 -28.19
C SER A 384 -21.80 7.28 -28.46
N VAL A 385 -22.52 6.56 -27.60
CA VAL A 385 -22.83 5.14 -27.80
C VAL A 385 -24.02 5.02 -28.76
N GLU A 386 -23.82 4.40 -29.92
CA GLU A 386 -24.87 4.26 -30.95
C GLU A 386 -26.02 3.37 -30.48
N ASP A 387 -25.70 2.20 -29.90
CA ASP A 387 -26.68 1.24 -29.39
C ASP A 387 -27.48 1.82 -28.21
N GLU A 388 -28.80 1.93 -28.40
CA GLU A 388 -29.68 2.58 -27.43
C GLU A 388 -29.72 1.85 -26.08
N GLN A 389 -29.67 0.51 -26.09
CA GLN A 389 -29.70 -0.27 -24.86
C GLN A 389 -28.41 -0.06 -24.05
N GLN A 390 -27.24 -0.16 -24.69
CA GLN A 390 -25.95 0.06 -24.03
C GLN A 390 -25.81 1.50 -23.52
N ARG A 391 -26.26 2.49 -24.31
CA ARG A 391 -26.33 3.89 -23.90
C ARG A 391 -27.17 4.04 -22.62
N MET A 392 -28.38 3.46 -22.61
CA MET A 392 -29.26 3.51 -21.45
C MET A 392 -28.68 2.80 -20.22
N GLU A 393 -28.06 1.64 -20.39
CA GLU A 393 -27.41 0.91 -19.30
C GLU A 393 -26.26 1.72 -18.68
N LEU A 394 -25.45 2.39 -19.51
CA LEU A 394 -24.37 3.25 -19.04
C LEU A 394 -24.92 4.46 -18.27
N GLN A 395 -25.91 5.14 -18.83
CA GLN A 395 -26.57 6.28 -18.18
C GLN A 395 -27.17 5.89 -16.83
N GLN A 396 -27.86 4.75 -16.75
CA GLN A 396 -28.45 4.27 -15.50
C GLN A 396 -27.41 4.01 -14.41
N ARG A 397 -26.25 3.44 -14.76
CA ARG A 397 -25.15 3.18 -13.81
C ARG A 397 -24.48 4.48 -13.37
N ALA A 398 -24.19 5.38 -14.30
CA ALA A 398 -23.61 6.68 -14.01
C ALA A 398 -24.52 7.50 -13.09
N ILE A 399 -25.82 7.56 -13.39
CA ILE A 399 -26.81 8.24 -12.55
C ILE A 399 -26.98 7.58 -11.19
N GLN A 400 -26.88 6.25 -11.09
CA GLN A 400 -26.93 5.58 -9.79
C GLN A 400 -25.73 5.98 -8.91
N THR A 401 -24.52 6.05 -9.48
CA THR A 401 -23.31 6.54 -8.79
C THR A 401 -23.44 8.01 -8.40
N LEU A 402 -23.90 8.85 -9.32
CA LEU A 402 -24.16 10.28 -9.05
C LEU A 402 -25.17 10.43 -7.94
N ALA A 403 -26.33 9.78 -8.00
CA ALA A 403 -27.38 9.94 -7.00
C ALA A 403 -26.88 9.63 -5.58
N HIS A 404 -25.90 8.73 -5.44
CA HIS A 404 -25.27 8.41 -4.16
C HIS A 404 -24.30 9.48 -3.65
N SER A 405 -23.59 10.16 -4.56
CA SER A 405 -22.51 11.11 -4.25
C SER A 405 -22.94 12.58 -4.39
N ASP A 406 -23.63 12.91 -5.48
CA ASP A 406 -24.21 14.19 -5.85
C ASP A 406 -25.62 13.99 -6.46
N LEU A 407 -26.63 14.07 -5.59
CA LEU A 407 -28.03 13.91 -6.00
C LEU A 407 -28.51 15.04 -6.92
N ASP A 408 -27.99 16.26 -6.74
CA ASP A 408 -28.42 17.41 -7.55
C ASP A 408 -27.95 17.24 -8.99
N ALA A 409 -26.70 16.84 -9.20
CA ALA A 409 -26.20 16.47 -10.51
C ALA A 409 -27.03 15.33 -11.14
N ALA A 410 -27.36 14.29 -10.38
CA ALA A 410 -28.20 13.19 -10.86
C ALA A 410 -29.60 13.66 -11.30
N THR A 411 -30.25 14.54 -10.52
CA THR A 411 -31.54 15.14 -10.88
C THR A 411 -31.44 16.00 -12.13
N ASN A 412 -30.40 16.83 -12.27
CA ASN A 412 -30.19 17.64 -13.46
C ASN A 412 -30.08 16.78 -14.74
N TYR A 413 -29.41 15.62 -14.68
CA TYR A 413 -29.37 14.69 -15.81
C TYR A 413 -30.72 14.04 -16.10
N TYR A 414 -31.51 13.73 -15.08
CA TYR A 414 -32.88 13.23 -15.25
C TYR A 414 -33.75 14.25 -16.01
N GLU A 415 -33.64 15.54 -15.67
CA GLU A 415 -34.41 16.60 -16.32
C GLU A 415 -34.08 16.75 -17.81
N GLN A 416 -32.81 16.49 -18.19
CA GLN A 416 -32.32 16.54 -19.56
C GLN A 416 -32.72 15.33 -20.43
N ALA A 417 -33.32 14.28 -19.86
CA ALA A 417 -33.76 13.13 -20.63
C ALA A 417 -34.90 13.49 -21.58
N ASN A 418 -34.75 13.08 -22.85
CA ASN A 418 -35.61 13.55 -23.95
C ASN A 418 -36.89 12.73 -24.12
N THR A 419 -36.99 11.55 -23.50
CA THR A 419 -38.15 10.67 -23.62
C THR A 419 -38.70 10.28 -22.26
N ALA A 420 -40.00 10.04 -22.20
CA ALA A 420 -40.68 9.56 -20.99
C ALA A 420 -40.13 8.20 -20.52
N GLU A 421 -39.76 7.32 -21.45
CA GLU A 421 -39.16 6.03 -21.12
C GLU A 421 -37.77 6.20 -20.50
N GLN A 422 -36.94 7.07 -21.08
CA GLN A 422 -35.63 7.41 -20.52
C GLN A 422 -35.79 7.99 -19.12
N LYS A 423 -36.67 8.98 -18.93
CA LYS A 423 -36.97 9.54 -17.60
C LYS A 423 -37.40 8.45 -16.61
N ALA A 424 -38.38 7.61 -16.93
CA ALA A 424 -38.82 6.54 -16.03
C ALA A 424 -37.68 5.58 -15.64
N ARG A 425 -36.80 5.25 -16.59
CA ARG A 425 -35.61 4.41 -16.36
C ARG A 425 -34.57 5.07 -15.45
N LEU A 426 -34.31 6.37 -15.62
CA LEU A 426 -33.35 7.12 -14.80
C LEU A 426 -33.90 7.43 -13.41
N PHE A 427 -35.21 7.69 -13.31
CA PHE A 427 -35.92 7.84 -12.04
C PHE A 427 -35.64 6.66 -11.12
N ASN A 428 -35.72 5.43 -11.63
CA ASN A 428 -35.47 4.22 -10.84
C ASN A 428 -34.05 4.16 -10.23
N SER A 429 -33.05 4.78 -10.87
CA SER A 429 -31.68 4.89 -10.35
C SER A 429 -31.56 5.94 -9.23
N ILE A 430 -32.36 7.00 -9.28
CA ILE A 430 -32.33 8.13 -8.33
C ILE A 430 -33.19 7.83 -7.08
N ASN A 431 -34.32 7.15 -7.31
CA ASN A 431 -35.37 6.87 -6.33
C ASN A 431 -34.84 6.30 -5.00
N TRP A 432 -33.86 5.39 -5.07
CA TRP A 432 -33.22 4.80 -3.88
C TRP A 432 -32.66 5.82 -2.88
N GLN A 433 -32.13 6.92 -3.40
CA GLN A 433 -31.46 7.94 -2.61
C GLN A 433 -32.47 8.94 -2.03
N LEU A 434 -33.60 9.14 -2.71
CA LEU A 434 -34.69 10.01 -2.24
C LEU A 434 -35.34 9.49 -0.95
N ILE A 435 -35.48 8.17 -0.80
CA ILE A 435 -36.25 7.53 0.29
C ILE A 435 -35.85 8.01 1.69
N ASN A 436 -34.56 8.27 1.94
CA ASN A 436 -34.06 8.60 3.29
C ASN A 436 -33.81 10.10 3.49
N ARG A 437 -34.11 10.95 2.50
CA ARG A 437 -33.82 12.39 2.56
C ARG A 437 -35.01 13.21 3.00
N SER A 438 -34.74 14.33 3.67
CA SER A 438 -35.77 15.27 4.14
C SER A 438 -36.52 15.95 2.99
N ASP A 439 -35.83 16.24 1.89
CA ASP A 439 -36.38 16.81 0.65
C ASP A 439 -36.79 15.73 -0.37
N GLY A 440 -36.76 14.45 0.03
CA GLY A 440 -36.98 13.34 -0.86
C GLY A 440 -38.38 13.29 -1.47
N GLY A 441 -39.41 13.65 -0.71
CA GLY A 441 -40.79 13.66 -1.19
C GLY A 441 -41.05 14.78 -2.19
N ASP A 442 -40.56 15.99 -1.92
CA ASP A 442 -40.71 17.12 -2.84
C ASP A 442 -40.07 16.80 -4.20
N ARG A 443 -38.86 16.24 -4.21
CA ARG A 443 -38.18 15.78 -5.44
C ARG A 443 -38.91 14.63 -6.13
N LEU A 444 -39.40 13.64 -5.36
CA LEU A 444 -40.22 12.56 -5.88
C LEU A 444 -41.44 13.09 -6.64
N SER A 445 -42.16 14.05 -6.06
CA SER A 445 -43.34 14.66 -6.71
C SER A 445 -42.96 15.35 -8.01
N ALA A 446 -41.94 16.22 -7.97
CA ALA A 446 -41.48 16.96 -9.14
C ALA A 446 -41.11 16.02 -10.30
N MET A 447 -40.31 14.98 -10.03
CA MET A 447 -39.90 14.02 -11.06
C MET A 447 -41.11 13.24 -11.62
N LEU A 448 -42.03 12.77 -10.77
CA LEU A 448 -43.20 12.01 -11.24
C LEU A 448 -44.22 12.87 -11.99
N GLU A 449 -44.27 14.18 -11.76
CA GLU A 449 -45.11 15.13 -12.50
C GLU A 449 -44.65 15.35 -13.94
N GLU A 450 -43.35 15.23 -14.21
CA GLU A 450 -42.79 15.34 -15.57
C GLU A 450 -43.04 14.10 -16.44
N LEU A 451 -43.37 12.96 -15.83
CA LEU A 451 -43.71 11.75 -16.57
C LEU A 451 -45.15 11.86 -17.12
N PRO A 452 -45.38 11.61 -18.42
CA PRO A 452 -46.72 11.61 -18.98
C PRO A 452 -47.57 10.53 -18.30
N LEU A 453 -48.86 10.82 -18.18
CA LEU A 453 -49.84 9.84 -17.70
C LEU A 453 -49.77 8.57 -18.56
N GLY A 454 -49.84 7.41 -17.92
CA GLY A 454 -49.76 6.10 -18.56
C GLY A 454 -48.61 5.26 -18.02
N GLN A 455 -48.23 4.23 -18.79
CA GLN A 455 -47.36 3.14 -18.33
C GLN A 455 -46.03 3.61 -17.70
N PRO A 456 -45.26 4.57 -18.28
CA PRO A 456 -43.97 4.97 -17.69
C PRO A 456 -44.11 5.55 -16.28
N ARG A 457 -45.11 6.41 -16.06
CA ARG A 457 -45.40 7.00 -14.74
C ARG A 457 -45.90 5.95 -13.76
N THR A 458 -46.83 5.10 -14.18
CA THR A 458 -47.36 4.02 -13.34
C THR A 458 -46.25 3.08 -12.86
N LEU A 459 -45.33 2.68 -13.75
CA LEU A 459 -44.18 1.82 -13.39
C LEU A 459 -43.22 2.51 -12.42
N ALA A 460 -42.94 3.80 -12.60
CA ALA A 460 -42.11 4.58 -11.70
C ALA A 460 -42.74 4.68 -10.29
N ILE A 461 -44.06 4.93 -10.20
CA ILE A 461 -44.80 4.94 -8.93
C ILE A 461 -44.72 3.56 -8.26
N GLN A 462 -44.96 2.47 -9.00
CA GLN A 462 -44.89 1.12 -8.46
C GLN A 462 -43.50 0.78 -7.91
N ASP A 463 -42.42 1.12 -8.63
CA ASP A 463 -41.04 0.94 -8.14
C ASP A 463 -40.79 1.72 -6.84
N ALA A 464 -41.23 2.99 -6.77
CA ALA A 464 -41.16 3.80 -5.55
C ALA A 464 -41.90 3.17 -4.37
N ILE A 465 -43.10 2.63 -4.59
CA ILE A 465 -43.87 1.89 -3.57
C ILE A 465 -43.09 0.67 -3.09
N PHE A 466 -42.60 -0.16 -4.00
CA PHE A 466 -41.87 -1.38 -3.63
C PHE A 466 -40.61 -1.07 -2.82
N ARG A 467 -39.78 -0.12 -3.27
CA ARG A 467 -38.55 0.26 -2.56
C ARG A 467 -38.82 0.86 -1.18
N ALA A 468 -39.82 1.75 -1.08
CA ALA A 468 -40.22 2.34 0.20
C ALA A 468 -40.74 1.26 1.16
N SER A 469 -41.56 0.32 0.68
CA SER A 469 -42.09 -0.77 1.49
C SER A 469 -40.99 -1.70 2.05
N TYR A 470 -39.91 -1.93 1.29
CA TYR A 470 -38.77 -2.73 1.74
C TYR A 470 -37.95 -2.04 2.85
N ARG A 471 -38.00 -0.70 2.91
CA ARG A 471 -37.30 0.12 3.90
C ARG A 471 -38.22 0.85 4.86
N LYS A 472 -39.43 0.34 5.11
CA LYS A 472 -40.52 1.05 5.82
C LYS A 472 -40.10 1.77 7.13
N GLU A 473 -39.13 1.24 7.87
CA GLU A 473 -38.62 1.82 9.13
C GLU A 473 -37.63 2.98 8.94
N ARG A 474 -37.12 3.18 7.72
CA ARG A 474 -36.11 4.19 7.36
C ARG A 474 -36.61 5.20 6.34
N VAL A 475 -37.84 5.04 5.84
CA VAL A 475 -38.44 5.98 4.88
C VAL A 475 -38.67 7.31 5.57
N ASN A 476 -38.21 8.40 4.94
CA ASN A 476 -38.48 9.73 5.42
C ASN A 476 -40.00 10.02 5.41
N PRO A 477 -40.58 10.61 6.49
CA PRO A 477 -42.01 10.87 6.54
C PRO A 477 -42.55 11.73 5.38
N ASN A 478 -41.81 12.75 4.94
CA ASN A 478 -42.21 13.60 3.80
C ASN A 478 -42.24 12.79 2.49
N TYR A 479 -41.24 11.93 2.27
CA TYR A 479 -41.23 11.00 1.14
C TYR A 479 -42.43 10.05 1.18
N ARG A 480 -42.71 9.45 2.34
CA ARG A 480 -43.85 8.54 2.53
C ARG A 480 -45.19 9.21 2.23
N GLU A 481 -45.45 10.37 2.84
CA GLU A 481 -46.69 11.11 2.67
C GLU A 481 -46.91 11.50 1.20
N THR A 482 -45.86 12.00 0.55
CA THR A 482 -45.91 12.39 -0.86
C THR A 482 -46.20 11.19 -1.76
N LEU A 483 -45.53 10.05 -1.53
CA LEU A 483 -45.76 8.83 -2.28
C LEU A 483 -47.19 8.30 -2.11
N LEU A 484 -47.74 8.30 -0.89
CA LEU A 484 -49.12 7.91 -0.61
C LEU A 484 -50.12 8.81 -1.37
N LYS A 485 -49.90 10.13 -1.36
CA LYS A 485 -50.72 11.09 -2.09
C LYS A 485 -50.69 10.84 -3.59
N ILE A 486 -49.51 10.68 -4.19
CA ILE A 486 -49.35 10.42 -5.62
C ILE A 486 -49.99 9.08 -6.02
N ALA A 487 -49.74 8.02 -5.23
CA ALA A 487 -50.29 6.70 -5.49
C ALA A 487 -51.83 6.67 -5.45
N SER A 488 -52.46 7.48 -4.59
CA SER A 488 -53.92 7.57 -4.51
C SER A 488 -54.60 8.12 -5.79
N LEU A 489 -53.84 8.80 -6.64
CA LEU A 489 -54.30 9.36 -7.91
C LEU A 489 -54.05 8.44 -9.11
N GLU A 490 -53.28 7.36 -8.93
CA GLU A 490 -52.94 6.42 -9.99
C GLU A 490 -53.91 5.24 -10.00
N THR A 491 -54.70 5.11 -11.07
CA THR A 491 -55.76 4.09 -11.17
C THR A 491 -55.25 2.73 -11.64
N ASN A 492 -54.01 2.65 -12.16
CA ASN A 492 -53.47 1.45 -12.80
C ASN A 492 -52.37 0.74 -11.98
N LEU A 493 -52.39 0.89 -10.65
CA LEU A 493 -51.45 0.18 -9.78
C LEU A 493 -51.72 -1.34 -9.80
N SER A 494 -50.67 -2.16 -9.79
CA SER A 494 -50.80 -3.61 -9.65
C SER A 494 -51.31 -3.98 -8.26
N GLU A 495 -51.91 -5.16 -8.13
CA GLU A 495 -52.41 -5.65 -6.83
C GLU A 495 -51.27 -5.76 -5.80
N GLU A 496 -50.07 -6.14 -6.23
CA GLU A 496 -48.87 -6.19 -5.39
C GLU A 496 -48.44 -4.80 -4.93
N ALA A 497 -48.50 -3.80 -5.81
CA ALA A 497 -48.18 -2.42 -5.47
C ALA A 497 -49.18 -1.87 -4.44
N VAL A 498 -50.48 -2.14 -4.61
CA VAL A 498 -51.51 -1.75 -3.62
C VAL A 498 -51.23 -2.40 -2.26
N LYS A 499 -50.92 -3.71 -2.22
CA LYS A 499 -50.54 -4.41 -0.97
C LYS A 499 -49.27 -3.83 -0.33
N ALA A 500 -48.29 -3.43 -1.13
CA ALA A 500 -47.05 -2.80 -0.64
C ALA A 500 -47.32 -1.38 -0.11
N LEU A 501 -48.23 -0.64 -0.73
CA LEU A 501 -48.69 0.67 -0.29
C LEU A 501 -49.39 0.59 1.07
N ASP A 502 -50.27 -0.41 1.27
CA ASP A 502 -50.94 -0.65 2.55
C ASP A 502 -49.93 -0.92 3.68
N LYS A 503 -48.89 -1.72 3.40
CA LYS A 503 -47.80 -1.97 4.35
C LYS A 503 -47.03 -0.70 4.71
N LEU A 504 -46.81 0.19 3.73
CA LEU A 504 -46.13 1.46 3.94
C LEU A 504 -46.98 2.42 4.79
N ASN A 505 -48.30 2.43 4.59
CA ASN A 505 -49.25 3.25 5.36
C ASN A 505 -49.37 2.80 6.82
N GLN A 506 -49.16 1.50 7.10
CA GLN A 506 -49.16 0.94 8.46
C GLN A 506 -47.82 1.09 9.19
N ALA A 507 -46.77 1.58 8.52
CA ALA A 507 -45.47 1.77 9.15
C ALA A 507 -45.53 2.93 10.15
N PRO A 508 -44.89 2.79 11.33
CA PRO A 508 -44.93 3.79 12.39
C PRO A 508 -44.36 5.15 11.99
#